data_AF-A0A960FN92-F1
#
_entry.id   AF-A0A960FN92-F1
#
_cell.length_a   1.000
_cell.length_b   1.000
_cell.length_c   1.000
_cell.angle_alpha   90.00
_cell.angle_beta   90.00
_cell.angle_gamma   90.00
#
_symmetry.space_group_name_H-M   'P 1'
#
loop_
_entity.id
_entity.type
_entity.pdbx_description
1 polymer ?
#
loop_
_entity_poly.entity_id
_entity_poly.type
_entity_poly.pdbx_seq_one_letter_code
_entity_poly.pdbx_strand_id
1 'polypeptide(L)'
;MDDEGRPLGVDELVTALCDFWRWRSAAPELSDYHRARYELLLDELGVDPDPLVPDADRRFDRRTGDDQLPLLIRDAATCRNREASPFAGVLAAGPAFSAAYREHSRELGELVQLTRRVNESIVRWCLARLYPTLEGRTTTEARLRERGLPPERPDEFDFF
;
A
#
# COMPACT_ATOMS: atom_id res chain seq x y z
N MET A 1 -9.52 13.88 18.56
CA MET A 1 -8.91 15.11 18.05
C MET A 1 -8.91 14.91 16.55
N ASP A 2 -9.85 15.54 15.87
CA ASP A 2 -10.15 15.18 14.48
C ASP A 2 -9.00 15.64 13.60
N ASP A 3 -8.27 14.68 13.01
CA ASP A 3 -7.06 14.87 12.21
C ASP A 3 -7.36 15.49 10.82
N GLU A 4 -8.48 16.21 10.69
CA GLU A 4 -9.06 16.55 9.39
C GLU A 4 -8.25 17.56 8.59
N GLY A 5 -7.51 18.43 9.30
CA GLY A 5 -6.67 19.47 8.73
C GLY A 5 -5.22 19.05 8.52
N ARG A 6 -4.84 17.80 8.83
CA ARG A 6 -3.47 17.32 8.64
C ARG A 6 -3.17 17.25 7.13
N PRO A 7 -2.03 17.80 6.68
CA PRO A 7 -1.63 17.67 5.29
C PRO A 7 -1.34 16.21 4.97
N LEU A 8 -1.98 15.71 3.91
CA LEU A 8 -1.76 14.40 3.32
C LEU A 8 -0.95 14.57 2.03
N GLY A 9 0.15 13.85 1.90
CA GLY A 9 1.06 13.97 0.76
C GLY A 9 1.47 12.62 0.18
N VAL A 10 2.70 12.55 -0.32
CA VAL A 10 3.26 11.32 -0.93
C VAL A 10 3.26 10.13 0.02
N ASP A 11 3.47 10.35 1.32
CA ASP A 11 3.54 9.26 2.31
C ASP A 11 2.17 8.62 2.54
N GLU A 12 1.10 9.43 2.57
CA GLU A 12 -0.27 8.94 2.62
C GLU A 12 -0.66 8.21 1.34
N LEU A 13 -0.22 8.69 0.17
CA LEU A 13 -0.45 8.02 -1.10
C LEU A 13 0.22 6.65 -1.14
N VAL A 14 1.50 6.57 -0.73
CA VAL A 14 2.26 5.31 -0.62
C VAL A 14 1.55 4.34 0.32
N THR A 15 1.13 4.83 1.49
CA THR A 15 0.43 4.01 2.50
C THR A 15 -0.88 3.48 1.94
N ALA A 16 -1.70 4.33 1.32
CA ALA A 16 -3.00 3.94 0.76
C ALA A 16 -2.87 2.92 -0.37
N LEU A 17 -1.92 3.11 -1.30
CA LEU A 17 -1.62 2.16 -2.36
C LEU A 17 -1.22 0.80 -1.78
N CYS A 18 -0.28 0.81 -0.85
CA CYS A 18 0.23 -0.41 -0.25
C CYS A 18 -0.85 -1.11 0.61
N ASP A 19 -1.74 -0.38 1.29
CA ASP A 19 -2.84 -0.95 2.07
C ASP A 19 -3.94 -1.52 1.16
N PHE A 20 -4.24 -0.86 0.04
CA PHE A 20 -5.17 -1.36 -0.97
C PHE A 20 -4.76 -2.74 -1.45
N TRP A 21 -3.50 -2.86 -1.86
CA TRP A 21 -2.95 -4.14 -2.26
C TRP A 21 -3.02 -5.12 -1.09
N ARG A 22 -2.57 -4.73 0.11
CA ARG A 22 -2.49 -5.63 1.29
C ARG A 22 -3.79 -6.38 1.51
N TRP A 23 -4.91 -5.65 1.48
CA TRP A 23 -6.22 -6.18 1.79
C TRP A 23 -6.93 -6.82 0.61
N ARG A 24 -6.42 -6.66 -0.62
CA ARG A 24 -7.07 -7.11 -1.88
C ARG A 24 -7.53 -8.57 -1.87
N SER A 25 -6.80 -9.45 -1.21
CA SER A 25 -7.15 -10.88 -1.13
C SER A 25 -7.61 -11.33 0.26
N ALA A 26 -7.44 -10.49 1.29
CA ALA A 26 -7.66 -10.86 2.69
C ALA A 26 -9.00 -10.32 3.23
N ALA A 27 -9.38 -9.10 2.84
CA ALA A 27 -10.62 -8.45 3.27
C ALA A 27 -11.09 -7.46 2.17
N PRO A 28 -12.01 -7.88 1.29
CA PRO A 28 -12.48 -7.05 0.18
C PRO A 28 -13.00 -5.67 0.61
N GLU A 29 -13.71 -5.59 1.73
CA GLU A 29 -14.29 -4.35 2.25
C GLU A 29 -13.20 -3.34 2.66
N LEU A 30 -12.14 -3.82 3.32
CA LEU A 30 -10.95 -3.01 3.62
C LEU A 30 -10.23 -2.61 2.32
N SER A 31 -10.10 -3.53 1.37
CA SER A 31 -9.48 -3.23 0.07
C SER A 31 -10.24 -2.13 -0.67
N ASP A 32 -11.56 -2.15 -0.68
CA ASP A 32 -12.39 -1.15 -1.36
C ASP A 32 -12.24 0.23 -0.72
N TYR A 33 -12.22 0.31 0.62
CA TYR A 33 -11.93 1.55 1.33
C TYR A 33 -10.55 2.11 0.95
N HIS A 34 -9.52 1.27 1.01
CA HIS A 34 -8.15 1.68 0.71
C HIS A 34 -7.96 2.02 -0.77
N ARG A 35 -8.68 1.35 -1.67
CA ARG A 35 -8.72 1.70 -3.10
C ARG A 35 -9.32 3.09 -3.29
N ALA A 36 -10.50 3.34 -2.72
CA ALA A 36 -11.14 4.64 -2.83
C ALA A 36 -10.25 5.76 -2.30
N ARG A 37 -9.60 5.53 -1.14
CA ARG A 37 -8.62 6.47 -0.58
C ARG A 37 -7.43 6.71 -1.51
N TYR A 38 -6.86 5.65 -2.07
CA TYR A 38 -5.75 5.72 -3.01
C TYR A 38 -6.12 6.52 -4.27
N GLU A 39 -7.26 6.21 -4.89
CA GLU A 39 -7.74 6.87 -6.11
C GLU A 39 -8.00 8.37 -5.87
N LEU A 40 -8.61 8.72 -4.75
CA LEU A 40 -8.83 10.12 -4.39
C LEU A 40 -7.52 10.87 -4.12
N LEU A 41 -6.54 10.23 -3.49
CA LEU A 41 -5.21 10.82 -3.28
C LEU A 41 -4.46 11.03 -4.60
N LEU A 42 -4.57 10.11 -5.57
CA LEU A 42 -3.99 10.30 -6.90
C LEU A 42 -4.57 11.54 -7.59
N ASP A 43 -5.90 11.66 -7.60
CA ASP A 43 -6.62 12.79 -8.19
C ASP A 43 -6.20 14.12 -7.55
N GLU A 44 -6.26 14.20 -6.21
CA GLU A 44 -5.95 15.42 -5.46
C GLU A 44 -4.48 15.83 -5.59
N LEU A 45 -3.58 14.85 -5.68
CA LEU A 45 -2.15 15.09 -5.89
C LEU A 45 -1.78 15.23 -7.37
N GLY A 46 -2.74 15.13 -8.29
CA GLY A 46 -2.55 15.25 -9.74
C GLY A 46 -1.57 14.22 -10.30
N VAL A 47 -1.70 12.98 -9.85
CA VAL A 47 -0.91 11.81 -10.27
C VAL A 47 -1.76 10.99 -11.23
N ASP A 48 -1.24 10.73 -12.42
CA ASP A 48 -1.91 9.86 -13.39
C ASP A 48 -1.88 8.39 -12.91
N PRO A 49 -3.02 7.72 -12.72
CA PRO A 49 -3.06 6.32 -12.30
C PRO A 49 -2.64 5.33 -13.40
N ASP A 50 -2.72 5.71 -14.67
CA ASP A 50 -2.51 4.82 -15.83
C ASP A 50 -1.15 4.08 -15.82
N PRO A 51 -0.01 4.73 -15.47
CA PRO A 51 1.25 4.01 -15.31
C PRO A 51 1.30 3.20 -14.00
N LEU A 52 0.50 3.46 -12.97
CA LEU A 52 0.66 2.84 -11.64
C LEU A 52 -0.14 1.55 -11.45
N VAL A 53 -1.18 1.35 -12.26
CA VAL A 53 -1.98 0.12 -12.31
C VAL A 53 -1.72 -0.54 -13.66
N PRO A 54 -0.61 -1.29 -13.80
CA PRO A 54 -0.31 -1.95 -15.06
C PRO A 54 -1.43 -2.94 -15.38
N ASP A 55 -2.15 -2.67 -16.46
CA ASP A 55 -3.10 -3.62 -17.03
C ASP A 55 -2.37 -4.94 -17.27
N ALA A 56 -3.01 -6.08 -16.97
CA ALA A 56 -2.34 -7.39 -17.03
C ALA A 56 -1.75 -7.68 -18.43
N ASP A 57 -2.29 -7.02 -19.46
CA ASP A 57 -1.90 -7.15 -20.86
C ASP A 57 -0.92 -6.07 -21.35
N ARG A 58 -0.59 -5.05 -20.52
CA ARG A 58 0.43 -4.05 -20.89
C ARG A 58 1.81 -4.70 -20.84
N ARG A 59 2.32 -5.03 -22.03
CA ARG A 59 3.73 -5.38 -22.21
C ARG A 59 4.57 -4.12 -22.04
N PHE A 60 5.18 -3.96 -20.86
CA PHE A 60 6.28 -3.03 -20.70
C PHE A 60 7.44 -3.52 -21.58
N ASP A 61 7.81 -2.74 -22.59
CA ASP A 61 8.98 -3.04 -23.39
C ASP A 61 10.20 -3.01 -22.45
N ARG A 62 10.99 -4.09 -22.45
CA ARG A 62 12.10 -4.33 -21.49
C ARG A 62 13.30 -3.39 -21.70
N ARG A 63 13.11 -2.25 -22.38
CA ARG A 63 14.18 -1.51 -23.05
C ARG A 63 14.53 -0.17 -22.40
N THR A 64 13.80 0.29 -21.39
CA THR A 64 14.02 1.61 -20.77
C THR A 64 13.71 1.60 -19.27
N GLY A 65 14.59 2.23 -18.48
CA GLY A 65 14.63 2.11 -17.02
C GLY A 65 13.40 2.65 -16.30
N ASP A 66 12.86 3.80 -16.71
CA ASP A 66 11.75 4.45 -16.01
C ASP A 66 10.38 3.81 -16.35
N ASP A 67 10.25 3.17 -17.52
CA ASP A 67 9.04 2.44 -17.91
C ASP A 67 8.80 1.19 -17.03
N GLN A 68 9.82 0.69 -16.33
CA GLN A 68 9.70 -0.45 -15.41
C GLN A 68 9.28 -0.04 -13.99
N LEU A 69 9.31 1.25 -13.64
CA LEU A 69 8.94 1.74 -12.31
C LEU A 69 7.49 1.40 -11.92
N PRO A 70 6.49 1.51 -12.82
CA PRO A 70 5.17 0.89 -12.67
C PRO A 70 5.15 -0.54 -12.13
N LEU A 71 5.94 -1.42 -12.75
CA LEU A 71 6.01 -2.84 -12.37
C LEU A 71 6.66 -3.00 -11.00
N LEU A 72 7.70 -2.22 -10.72
CA LEU A 72 8.37 -2.23 -9.42
C LEU A 72 7.46 -1.73 -8.29
N ILE A 73 6.63 -0.71 -8.55
CA ILE A 73 5.59 -0.24 -7.61
C ILE A 73 4.59 -1.35 -7.35
N ARG A 74 4.04 -1.97 -8.40
CA ARG A 74 3.10 -3.08 -8.25
C ARG A 74 3.71 -4.22 -7.45
N ASP A 75 4.93 -4.64 -7.79
CA ASP A 75 5.58 -5.78 -7.16
C ASP A 75 5.91 -5.48 -5.69
N ALA A 76 6.41 -4.28 -5.37
CA ALA A 76 6.65 -3.85 -3.98
C ALA A 76 5.35 -3.77 -3.16
N ALA A 77 4.28 -3.21 -3.74
CA ALA A 77 2.97 -3.15 -3.08
C ALA A 77 2.35 -4.55 -2.91
N THR A 78 2.53 -5.45 -3.88
CA THR A 78 2.02 -6.83 -3.83
C THR A 78 2.84 -7.71 -2.88
N CYS A 79 4.15 -7.48 -2.75
CA CYS A 79 4.97 -8.15 -1.75
C CYS A 79 4.45 -7.89 -0.34
N ARG A 80 3.90 -6.69 -0.08
CA ARG A 80 3.19 -6.37 1.17
C ARG A 80 1.91 -7.20 1.39
N ASN A 81 1.29 -7.75 0.34
CA ASN A 81 0.12 -8.65 0.46
C ASN A 81 0.54 -10.04 0.89
N ARG A 82 1.72 -10.47 0.46
CA ARG A 82 2.32 -11.73 0.94
C ARG A 82 2.74 -11.63 2.41
N GLU A 83 2.80 -10.44 3.00
CA GLU A 83 3.17 -10.20 4.40
C GLU A 83 2.02 -10.39 5.41
N ALA A 84 0.86 -10.91 5.01
CA ALA A 84 -0.08 -11.55 5.97
C ALA A 84 0.59 -12.70 6.74
N SER A 85 1.70 -13.22 6.21
CA SER A 85 2.75 -13.87 6.97
C SER A 85 3.95 -13.97 6.01
N PRO A 86 5.21 -13.68 6.40
CA PRO A 86 6.38 -14.10 5.60
C PRO A 86 6.36 -15.61 5.27
N PHE A 87 5.41 -16.34 5.86
CA PHE A 87 5.05 -17.71 5.65
C PHE A 87 3.57 -17.93 5.26
N ALA A 88 2.96 -17.09 4.41
CA ALA A 88 1.58 -17.33 3.94
C ALA A 88 1.43 -18.71 3.24
N GLY A 89 2.53 -19.30 2.74
CA GLY A 89 2.59 -20.70 2.30
C GLY A 89 2.75 -21.76 3.40
N VAL A 90 2.86 -21.36 4.67
CA VAL A 90 3.19 -22.21 5.85
C VAL A 90 2.07 -22.17 6.91
N LEU A 91 0.96 -21.45 6.70
CA LEU A 91 -0.23 -21.58 7.56
C LEU A 91 -0.91 -22.97 7.47
N ALA A 92 -0.36 -23.88 6.66
CA ALA A 92 -0.63 -25.32 6.74
C ALA A 92 0.19 -26.05 7.83
N ALA A 93 1.11 -25.38 8.52
CA ALA A 93 2.02 -25.99 9.48
C ALA A 93 1.38 -25.99 10.88
N GLY A 94 1.11 -27.20 11.39
CA GLY A 94 0.42 -27.43 12.67
C GLY A 94 1.13 -26.90 13.94
N PRO A 95 0.83 -27.48 15.12
CA PRO A 95 1.15 -26.90 16.44
C PRO A 95 2.61 -26.46 16.69
N ALA A 96 3.58 -27.07 16.02
CA ALA A 96 5.00 -26.73 16.12
C ALA A 96 5.33 -25.35 15.53
N PHE A 97 4.68 -24.95 14.43
CA PHE A 97 4.86 -23.62 13.84
C PHE A 97 4.22 -22.55 14.72
N SER A 98 3.03 -22.80 15.28
CA SER A 98 2.40 -21.88 16.24
C SER A 98 3.21 -21.72 17.54
N ALA A 99 4.01 -22.71 17.93
CA ALA A 99 4.96 -22.59 19.03
C ALA A 99 6.16 -21.71 18.66
N ALA A 100 6.80 -21.97 17.52
CA ALA A 100 7.91 -21.17 17.01
C ALA A 100 7.49 -19.71 16.71
N TYR A 101 6.30 -19.50 16.16
CA TYR A 101 5.74 -18.17 15.93
C TYR A 101 5.54 -17.40 17.24
N ARG A 102 5.04 -18.06 18.30
CA ARG A 102 4.90 -17.41 19.61
C ARG A 102 6.25 -17.08 20.23
N GLU A 103 7.20 -18.00 20.16
CA GLU A 103 8.57 -17.84 20.66
C GLU A 103 9.32 -16.70 19.98
N HIS A 104 9.15 -16.53 18.66
CA HIS A 104 9.83 -15.50 17.86
C HIS A 104 8.94 -14.33 17.44
N SER A 105 7.74 -14.21 18.02
CA SER A 105 6.71 -13.24 17.59
C SER A 105 7.21 -11.80 17.52
N ARG A 106 8.11 -11.42 18.43
CA ARG A 106 8.72 -10.09 18.44
C ARG A 106 9.69 -9.88 17.27
N GLU A 107 10.61 -10.81 17.04
CA GLU A 107 11.58 -10.75 15.94
C GLU A 107 10.88 -10.80 14.58
N LEU A 108 9.84 -11.62 14.47
CA LEU A 108 8.97 -11.68 13.30
C LEU A 108 8.23 -10.36 13.08
N GLY A 109 7.72 -9.75 14.15
CA GLY A 109 7.12 -8.41 14.10
C GLY A 109 8.11 -7.35 13.62
N GLU A 110 9.35 -7.37 14.12
CA GLU A 110 10.43 -6.46 13.68
C GLU A 110 10.77 -6.64 12.20
N LEU A 111 10.85 -7.89 11.71
CA LEU A 111 11.08 -8.20 10.30
C LEU A 111 9.94 -7.72 9.41
N VAL A 112 8.68 -7.92 9.80
CA VAL A 112 7.52 -7.41 9.07
C VAL A 112 7.56 -5.88 8.97
N GLN A 113 7.90 -5.18 10.05
CA GLN A 113 8.04 -3.72 10.04
C GLN A 113 9.23 -3.25 9.18
N LEU A 114 10.32 -4.03 9.13
CA LEU A 114 11.45 -3.72 8.25
C LEU A 114 11.06 -3.87 6.78
N THR A 115 10.47 -5.00 6.38
CA THR A 115 10.09 -5.24 4.99
C THR A 115 9.03 -4.24 4.54
N ARG A 116 8.07 -3.88 5.42
CA ARG A 116 7.13 -2.78 5.20
C ARG A 116 7.85 -1.48 4.83
N ARG A 117 8.80 -1.02 5.65
CA ARG A 117 9.54 0.23 5.40
C ARG A 117 10.33 0.18 4.10
N VAL A 118 10.92 -0.97 3.77
CA VAL A 118 11.65 -1.16 2.50
C VAL A 118 10.70 -1.05 1.31
N ASN A 119 9.55 -1.73 1.34
CA ASN A 119 8.56 -1.67 0.26
C ASN A 119 7.99 -0.26 0.08
N GLU A 120 7.63 0.42 1.17
CA GLU A 120 7.16 1.82 1.13
C GLU A 120 8.24 2.75 0.56
N SER A 121 9.52 2.55 0.92
CA SER A 121 10.64 3.33 0.37
C SER A 121 10.83 3.12 -1.14
N ILE A 122 10.68 1.87 -1.63
CA ILE A 122 10.76 1.56 -3.06
C ILE A 122 9.64 2.27 -3.82
N VAL A 123 8.39 2.18 -3.32
CA VAL A 123 7.24 2.85 -3.95
C VAL A 123 7.45 4.37 -3.96
N ARG A 124 7.86 4.95 -2.82
CA ARG A 124 8.15 6.39 -2.72
C ARG A 124 9.22 6.83 -3.71
N TRP A 125 10.31 6.07 -3.83
CA TRP A 125 11.39 6.38 -4.77
C TRP A 125 10.91 6.34 -6.22
N CYS A 126 10.11 5.33 -6.59
CA CYS A 126 9.54 5.23 -7.93
C CYS A 126 8.59 6.41 -8.23
N LEU A 127 7.72 6.77 -7.29
CA LEU A 127 6.81 7.91 -7.42
C LEU A 127 7.56 9.24 -7.57
N ALA A 128 8.62 9.46 -6.79
CA ALA A 128 9.44 10.67 -6.90
C ALA A 128 10.11 10.80 -8.29
N ARG A 129 10.42 9.66 -8.92
CA ARG A 129 11.04 9.63 -10.25
C ARG A 129 10.03 9.80 -11.38
N LEU A 130 8.84 9.22 -11.25
CA LEU A 130 7.73 9.38 -12.21
C LEU A 130 7.07 10.75 -12.10
N TYR A 131 7.00 11.32 -10.89
CA TYR A 131 6.31 12.58 -10.58
C TYR A 131 7.19 13.49 -9.69
N PRO A 132 8.24 14.13 -10.25
CA PRO A 132 9.18 14.95 -9.46
C PRO A 132 8.53 16.11 -8.68
N THR A 133 7.39 16.60 -9.14
CA THR A 133 6.66 17.69 -8.48
C THR A 133 5.76 17.22 -7.33
N LEU A 134 5.70 15.92 -7.04
CA LEU A 134 4.77 15.33 -6.07
C LEU A 134 5.09 15.72 -4.62
N GLU A 135 6.37 15.86 -4.24
CA GLU A 135 6.76 16.16 -2.85
C GLU A 135 6.23 17.51 -2.33
N GLY A 136 5.89 18.45 -3.22
CA GLY A 136 5.32 19.74 -2.86
C GLY A 136 3.79 19.79 -2.84
N ARG A 137 3.12 18.69 -3.20
CA ARG A 137 1.65 18.64 -3.30
C ARG A 137 1.07 18.00 -2.04
N THR A 138 0.04 18.62 -1.50
CA THR A 138 -0.69 18.12 -0.34
C THR A 138 -2.18 18.33 -0.50
N THR A 139 -2.96 17.49 0.19
CA THR A 139 -4.40 17.62 0.37
C THR A 139 -4.74 17.42 1.85
N THR A 140 -6.02 17.26 2.21
CA THR A 140 -6.46 17.04 3.59
C THR A 140 -7.51 15.93 3.66
N GLU A 141 -7.70 15.35 4.85
CA GLU A 141 -8.72 14.31 5.08
C GLU A 141 -10.14 14.86 4.85
N ALA A 142 -10.39 16.11 5.26
CA ALA A 142 -11.66 16.81 5.01
C ALA A 142 -11.98 16.83 3.51
N ARG A 143 -10.98 17.13 2.66
CA ARG A 143 -11.16 17.19 1.21
C ARG A 143 -11.41 15.83 0.59
N LEU A 144 -10.75 14.78 1.09
CA LEU A 144 -11.05 13.40 0.67
C LEU A 144 -12.49 13.01 1.01
N ARG A 145 -13.01 13.43 2.18
CA ARG A 145 -14.40 13.17 2.59
C ARG A 145 -15.41 13.94 1.75
N GLU A 146 -15.15 15.21 1.46
CA GLU A 146 -15.97 16.00 0.53
C GLU A 146 -16.08 15.33 -0.85
N ARG A 147 -15.04 14.62 -1.26
CA ARG A 147 -14.95 13.85 -2.50
C ARG A 147 -15.54 12.44 -2.42
N GLY A 148 -16.08 12.04 -1.26
CA GLY A 148 -16.79 10.78 -1.07
C GLY A 148 -16.01 9.68 -0.36
N LEU A 149 -14.85 9.97 0.26
CA LEU A 149 -14.20 9.01 1.15
C LEU A 149 -15.10 8.74 2.38
N PRO A 150 -15.36 7.47 2.76
CA PRO A 150 -16.11 7.16 3.96
C PRO A 150 -15.46 7.78 5.22
N PRO A 151 -16.25 8.36 6.14
CA PRO A 151 -15.72 9.07 7.29
C PRO A 151 -15.04 8.15 8.30
N GLU A 152 -15.54 6.92 8.42
CA GLU A 152 -15.00 5.88 9.29
C GLU A 152 -14.15 4.91 8.47
N ARG A 153 -12.90 4.72 8.90
CA ARG A 153 -12.07 3.61 8.42
C ARG A 153 -12.65 2.32 9.00
N PRO A 154 -12.86 1.27 8.19
CA PRO A 154 -13.27 -0.02 8.72
C PRO A 154 -12.22 -0.54 9.72
N ASP A 155 -12.66 -1.17 10.81
CA ASP A 155 -11.74 -1.66 11.82
C ASP A 155 -10.88 -2.80 11.24
N GLU A 156 -9.55 -2.68 11.34
CA GLU A 156 -8.66 -3.74 10.88
C GLU A 156 -8.70 -4.95 11.81
N PHE A 157 -9.00 -4.76 13.11
CA PHE A 157 -9.03 -5.81 14.12
C PHE A 157 -10.15 -6.83 13.92
N ASP A 158 -11.22 -6.46 13.21
CA ASP A 158 -12.32 -7.37 12.87
C ASP A 158 -11.92 -8.46 11.85
N PHE A 159 -10.73 -8.33 11.24
CA PHE A 159 -10.25 -9.19 10.16
C PHE A 159 -8.97 -9.99 10.52
N PHE A 160 -8.57 -10.03 11.80
CA PHE A 160 -7.43 -10.79 12.34
C PHE A 160 -7.82 -11.96 13.24
#